data_AF-A0A9W4TD53-F1
#
_entry.id   AF-A0A9W4TD53-F1
#
_cell.length_a   1.000
_cell.length_b   1.000
_cell.length_c   1.000
_cell.angle_alpha   90.00
_cell.angle_beta   90.00
_cell.angle_gamma   90.00
#
_symmetry.space_group_name_H-M   'P 1'
#
loop_
_entity.id
_entity.type
_entity.pdbx_description
1 polymer ?
#
loop_
_entity_poly.entity_id
_entity_poly.type
_entity_poly.pdbx_seq_one_letter_code
_entity_poly.pdbx_strand_id
1 'polypeptide(L)' 'MAEMVWTFNAMEDLINLHNEYHEEFENALNTEHATIWDGIATEINNHHSAQVTSRQCQ' A
#
# COMPACT_ATOMS: atom_id res chain seq x y z
N MET A 1 -20.20 -5.74 -11.45
CA MET A 1 -19.45 -4.49 -11.68
C MET A 1 -18.15 -4.64 -10.92
N ALA A 2 -17.01 -4.48 -11.56
CA ALA A 2 -15.76 -4.35 -10.82
C ALA A 2 -15.81 -2.97 -10.14
N GLU A 3 -15.89 -2.94 -8.82
CA GLU A 3 -15.77 -1.69 -8.08
C GLU A 3 -14.39 -1.10 -8.36
N MET A 4 -14.36 0.20 -8.72
CA MET A 4 -13.10 0.91 -8.89
C MET A 4 -12.49 1.08 -7.50
N VAL A 5 -11.58 0.18 -7.14
CA VAL A 5 -10.92 0.15 -5.83
C VAL A 5 -10.04 1.39 -5.63
N TRP A 6 -9.39 1.86 -6.70
CA TRP A 6 -8.46 2.99 -6.65
C TRP A 6 -9.15 4.31 -7.01
N THR A 7 -9.38 5.14 -5.98
CA THR A 7 -9.67 6.57 -6.17
C THR A 7 -8.37 7.33 -6.38
N PHE A 8 -8.45 8.56 -6.92
CA PHE A 8 -7.28 9.42 -7.07
C PHE A 8 -6.54 9.63 -5.73
N ASN A 9 -7.28 9.94 -4.66
CA ASN A 9 -6.71 10.15 -3.33
C ASN A 9 -6.05 8.89 -2.78
N ALA A 10 -6.65 7.71 -2.96
CA ALA A 10 -6.06 6.45 -2.53
C ALA A 10 -4.76 6.12 -3.29
N MET A 11 -4.66 6.51 -4.56
CA MET A 11 -3.43 6.36 -5.34
C MET A 11 -2.33 7.34 -4.91
N GLU A 12 -2.68 8.59 -4.60
CA GLU A 12 -1.71 9.55 -4.04
C GLU A 12 -1.18 9.06 -2.69
N ASP A 13 -2.05 8.58 -1.80
CA ASP A 13 -1.64 8.02 -0.51
C ASP A 13 -0.76 6.78 -0.66
N LEU A 14 -1.06 5.89 -1.61
CA LEU A 14 -0.20 4.74 -1.92
C LEU A 14 1.22 5.18 -2.31
N ILE A 15 1.34 6.18 -3.17
CA ILE A 15 2.64 6.70 -3.62
C ILE A 15 3.39 7.34 -2.44
N ASN A 16 2.70 8.11 -1.60
CA ASN A 16 3.31 8.75 -0.43
C ASN A 16 3.82 7.71 0.57
N LEU A 17 2.98 6.73 0.92
CA LEU A 17 3.36 5.63 1.81
C LEU A 17 4.52 4.83 1.23
N HIS A 18 4.51 4.47 -0.05
CA HIS A 18 5.63 3.78 -0.66
C HIS A 18 6.95 4.57 -0.57
N ASN A 19 6.90 5.90 -0.73
CA ASN A 19 8.08 6.76 -0.58
C ASN A 19 8.55 6.86 0.88
N GLU A 20 7.63 6.89 1.85
CA GLU A 20 7.96 6.89 3.28
C GLU A 20 8.62 5.58 3.71
N TYR A 21 8.11 4.45 3.22
CA TYR A 21 8.63 3.11 3.48
C TYR A 21 9.84 2.75 2.59
N HIS A 22 10.34 3.66 1.75
CA HIS A 22 11.39 3.37 0.78
C HIS A 22 12.68 2.84 1.46
N GLU A 23 13.11 3.46 2.55
CA GLU A 23 14.29 3.02 3.31
C GLU A 23 14.07 1.63 3.94
N GLU A 24 12.83 1.31 4.34
CA GLU A 24 12.49 -0.02 4.87
C GLU A 24 12.56 -1.08 3.77
N PHE A 25 12.09 -0.77 2.56
CA PHE A 25 12.23 -1.66 1.41
C PHE A 25 13.69 -1.92 1.03
N GLU A 26 14.54 -0.89 1.08
CA GLU A 26 15.98 -1.02 0.77
C GLU A 26 16.73 -1.88 1.79
N ASN A 27 16.35 -1.80 3.07
CA ASN A 27 17.01 -2.54 4.15
C ASN A 27 16.39 -3.92 4.41
N ALA A 28 15.17 -4.17 3.94
CA ALA A 28 14.46 -5.42 4.14
C ALA A 28 14.97 -6.54 3.22
N LEU A 29 14.94 -7.77 3.73
CA LEU A 29 15.06 -8.96 2.89
C LEU A 29 13.82 -9.07 2.00
N ASN A 30 13.94 -9.69 0.82
CA ASN A 30 12.80 -9.92 -0.09
C ASN A 30 11.60 -10.62 0.59
N THR A 31 11.85 -11.42 1.63
CA THR A 31 10.81 -12.09 2.43
C THR A 31 10.00 -11.14 3.32
N GLU A 32 10.55 -9.96 3.62
CA GLU A 32 9.96 -8.95 4.51
C GLU A 32 9.20 -7.87 3.72
N HIS A 33 9.44 -7.75 2.40
CA HIS A 33 8.69 -6.85 1.51
C HIS A 33 7.18 -7.10 1.56
N ALA A 34 6.77 -8.36 1.68
CA ALA A 34 5.36 -8.71 1.83
C ALA A 34 4.73 -8.08 3.08
N THR A 35 5.47 -8.08 4.20
CA THR A 35 5.03 -7.45 5.46
C THR A 35 4.92 -5.94 5.34
N ILE A 36 5.86 -5.31 4.62
CA ILE A 36 5.82 -3.85 4.37
C ILE A 36 4.58 -3.50 3.54
N TRP A 37 4.31 -4.26 2.48
CA TRP A 37 3.09 -4.06 1.67
C TRP A 37 1.80 -4.33 2.44
N ASP A 38 1.78 -5.28 3.37
CA ASP A 38 0.64 -5.52 4.28
C ASP A 38 0.42 -4.30 5.19
N GLY A 39 1.50 -3.67 5.66
CA GLY A 39 1.44 -2.40 6.41
C GLY A 39 0.82 -1.27 5.57
N ILE A 40 1.32 -1.06 4.36
CA ILE A 40 0.81 -0.03 3.43
C ILE A 40 -0.68 -0.25 3.11
N ALA A 41 -1.09 -1.49 2.83
CA ALA A 41 -2.50 -1.81 2.58
C ALA A 41 -3.38 -1.53 3.81
N THR A 42 -2.87 -1.80 5.02
CA THR A 42 -3.57 -1.51 6.27
C THR A 42 -3.77 0.00 6.45
N GLU A 43 -2.75 0.81 6.20
CA GLU A 43 -2.84 2.28 6.27
C GLU A 43 -3.85 2.85 5.26
N ILE A 44 -3.82 2.37 4.01
CA ILE A 44 -4.78 2.81 2.99
C ILE A 44 -6.22 2.44 3.39
N ASN A 45 -6.44 1.23 3.89
CA ASN A 45 -7.77 0.78 4.33
C ASN A 45 -8.30 1.54 5.56
N ASN A 46 -7.41 2.13 6.37
CA ASN A 46 -7.79 2.97 7.50
C ASN A 46 -8.21 4.38 7.06
N HIS A 47 -7.62 4.91 5.99
CA HIS A 47 -7.88 6.26 5.49
C HIS A 47 -8.96 6.32 4.41
N HIS A 48 -9.18 5.22 3.69
CA HIS A 48 -10.09 5.15 2.55
C HIS A 48 -11.16 4.08 2.74
N SER A 49 -12.33 4.29 2.12
CA SER A 49 -13.37 3.27 2.07
C SER A 49 -13.01 2.09 1.15
N ALA A 50 -11.93 2.23 0.36
CA ALA A 50 -11.39 1.18 -0.46
C ALA A 50 -10.82 0.07 0.42
N GLN A 51 -11.10 -1.18 0.06
CA GLN A 51 -10.48 -2.35 0.68
C GLN A 51 -9.46 -2.90 -0.30
N VAL A 52 -8.20 -2.53 -0.12
CA VAL A 52 -7.05 -2.98 -0.90
C VAL A 52 -6.30 -4.08 -0.15
N THR A 53 -5.70 -4.97 -0.92
CA THR A 53 -4.77 -5.99 -0.44
C THR A 53 -3.34 -5.54 -0.69
N SER A 54 -2.37 -6.07 0.05
CA SER A 54 -0.94 -5.82 -0.17
C SER A 54 -0.52 -6.05 -1.61
N ARG A 55 -1.05 -7.10 -2.24
CA ARG A 55 -0.78 -7.40 -3.65
C ARG A 55 -1.36 -6.37 -4.63
N GLN A 56 -2.39 -5.61 -4.25
CA GLN A 56 -2.90 -4.51 -5.07
C GLN A 56 -2.08 -3.23 -4.90
N CYS A 57 -1.37 -3.08 -3.77
CA CYS A 57 -0.48 -1.97 -3.49
C CYS A 57 0.88 -2.12 -4.19
N GLN A 58 1.34 -3.35 -4.39
CA GLN A 58 2.58 -3.71 -5.11
C GLN A 58 2.45 -3.52 -6.63
#